data_AF-A0A7V6W6W1-F1
#
_entry.id   AF-A0A7V6W6W1-F1
#
_cell.length_a   1.000
_cell.length_b   1.000
_cell.length_c   1.000
_cell.angle_alpha   90.00
_cell.angle_beta   90.00
_cell.angle_gamma   90.00
#
_symmetry.space_group_name_H-M   'P 1'
#
loop_
_entity.id
_entity.type
_entity.pdbx_description
1 polymer ?
#
loop_
_entity_poly.entity_id
_entity_poly.type
_entity_poly.pdbx_seq_one_letter_code
_entity_poly.pdbx_strand_id
1 'polypeptide(L)'
;AVNNDRMSRTETAVAETASAPVGQLTLSEGLWLATKGGGHFFGRVGSFETGYEFDAVVIDDAALCKGLKFTLAERIERLIYLYPEVKVTDKFVFGKKVL
;
A
#
# COMPACT_ATOMS: atom_id res chain seq x y z
N ALA A 1 -17.31 -29.71 -36.33
CA ALA A 1 -16.95 -29.34 -34.95
C ALA A 1 -15.91 -28.24 -35.04
N VAL A 2 -16.28 -27.01 -34.69
CA VAL A 2 -15.40 -25.83 -34.76
C VAL A 2 -14.43 -25.90 -33.58
N ASN A 3 -13.13 -26.02 -33.89
CA ASN A 3 -12.05 -25.93 -32.90
C ASN A 3 -11.95 -24.49 -32.41
N ASN A 4 -12.29 -24.28 -31.14
CA ASN A 4 -12.17 -23.02 -30.42
C ASN A 4 -10.72 -22.88 -29.92
N ASP A 5 -9.87 -22.34 -30.78
CA ASP A 5 -8.50 -21.96 -30.42
C ASP A 5 -8.57 -20.69 -29.55
N ARG A 6 -8.58 -20.89 -28.23
CA ARG A 6 -8.54 -19.81 -27.23
C ARG A 6 -7.34 -20.00 -26.31
N MET A 7 -6.39 -19.08 -26.49
CA MET A 7 -5.68 -18.36 -25.45
C MET A 7 -4.35 -18.95 -24.96
N SER A 8 -3.28 -18.64 -25.71
CA SER A 8 -2.00 -18.29 -25.10
C SER A 8 -2.07 -16.84 -24.60
N ARG A 9 -2.61 -16.62 -23.39
CA ARG A 9 -2.42 -15.37 -22.65
C ARG A 9 -1.25 -15.54 -21.70
N THR A 10 -0.15 -14.89 -22.06
CA THR A 10 1.04 -14.69 -21.25
C THR A 10 0.66 -14.13 -19.88
N GLU A 11 1.20 -14.74 -18.83
CA GLU A 11 1.12 -14.30 -17.45
C GLU A 11 1.58 -12.83 -17.33
N THR A 12 0.64 -11.93 -17.06
CA THR A 12 0.93 -10.66 -16.38
C THR A 12 0.12 -10.70 -15.11
N ALA A 13 0.78 -11.04 -14.01
CA ALA A 13 0.22 -10.93 -12.68
C ALA A 13 0.07 -9.43 -12.34
N VAL A 14 -1.02 -8.83 -12.83
CA VAL A 14 -1.53 -7.58 -12.28
C VAL A 14 -2.24 -7.97 -11.00
N ALA A 15 -1.84 -7.33 -9.90
CA ALA A 15 -2.37 -7.49 -8.56
C ALA A 15 -3.86 -7.84 -8.57
N GLU A 16 -4.19 -8.96 -7.95
CA GLU A 16 -5.55 -9.40 -7.70
C GLU A 16 -6.23 -8.33 -6.82
N THR A 17 -6.94 -7.40 -7.46
CA THR A 17 -7.83 -6.48 -6.76
C THR A 17 -8.97 -7.33 -6.21
N ALA A 18 -8.88 -7.70 -4.93
CA ALA A 18 -10.04 -8.09 -4.17
C ALA A 18 -11.10 -6.99 -4.33
N SER A 19 -12.15 -7.25 -5.10
CA SER A 19 -13.19 -6.26 -5.37
C SER A 19 -13.93 -5.97 -4.07
N ALA A 20 -13.76 -4.76 -3.53
CA ALA A 20 -14.66 -4.27 -2.49
C ALA A 20 -16.09 -4.16 -3.05
N PRO A 21 -17.13 -4.21 -2.20
CA PRO A 21 -18.49 -3.94 -2.63
C PRO A 21 -18.62 -2.56 -3.30
N VAL A 22 -19.54 -2.42 -4.24
CA VAL A 22 -19.81 -1.15 -4.92
C VAL A 22 -20.07 -0.05 -3.88
N GLY A 23 -19.33 1.05 -3.99
CA GLY A 23 -19.42 2.18 -3.06
C GLY A 23 -18.50 2.08 -1.84
N GLN A 24 -17.67 1.04 -1.73
CA GLN A 24 -16.67 0.90 -0.68
C GLN A 24 -15.25 1.00 -1.27
N LEU A 25 -14.33 1.56 -0.48
CA LEU A 25 -12.92 1.60 -0.84
C LEU A 25 -12.26 0.28 -0.45
N THR A 26 -11.46 -0.28 -1.35
CA THR A 26 -10.46 -1.28 -0.99
C THR A 26 -9.36 -0.65 -0.13
N LEU A 27 -8.60 -1.49 0.59
CA LEU A 27 -7.42 -1.07 1.35
C LEU A 27 -6.44 -0.28 0.47
N SER A 28 -6.15 -0.79 -0.73
CA SER A 28 -5.21 -0.17 -1.66
C SER A 28 -5.70 1.17 -2.20
N GLU A 29 -7.00 1.32 -2.47
CA GLU A 29 -7.58 2.61 -2.87
C GLU A 29 -7.53 3.63 -1.74
N GLY A 30 -7.86 3.22 -0.51
CA GLY A 30 -7.71 4.06 0.68
C GLY A 30 -6.27 4.51 0.89
N LEU A 31 -5.31 3.57 0.80
CA LEU A 31 -3.89 3.87 0.91
C LEU A 31 -3.40 4.77 -0.22
N TRP A 32 -3.88 4.58 -1.45
CA TRP A 32 -3.57 5.44 -2.59
C TRP A 32 -4.03 6.88 -2.34
N LEU A 33 -5.28 7.07 -1.88
CA LEU A 33 -5.81 8.39 -1.53
C LEU A 33 -4.97 9.08 -0.44
N ALA A 34 -4.53 8.32 0.57
CA ALA A 34 -3.70 8.82 1.66
C ALA A 34 -2.24 9.12 1.27
N THR A 35 -1.76 8.65 0.11
CA THR A 35 -0.36 8.73 -0.30
C THR A 35 -0.22 9.36 -1.70
N LYS A 36 -0.02 8.57 -2.75
CA LYS A 36 0.23 9.06 -4.12
C LYS A 36 -0.92 9.93 -4.65
N GLY A 37 -2.15 9.53 -4.38
CA GLY A 37 -3.36 10.24 -4.80
C GLY A 37 -3.47 11.62 -4.19
N GLY A 38 -3.44 11.74 -2.86
CA GLY A 38 -3.45 13.03 -2.17
C GLY A 38 -2.16 13.83 -2.39
N GLY A 39 -1.02 13.15 -2.45
CA GLY A 39 0.31 13.72 -2.67
C GLY A 39 0.47 14.42 -4.01
N HIS A 40 -0.25 13.97 -5.05
CA HIS A 40 -0.23 14.60 -6.37
C HIS A 40 -0.49 16.11 -6.34
N PHE A 41 -1.33 16.58 -5.41
CA PHE A 41 -1.59 18.01 -5.20
C PHE A 41 -0.32 18.81 -4.84
N PHE A 42 0.63 18.17 -4.15
CA PHE A 42 1.88 18.78 -3.68
C PHE A 42 3.07 18.55 -4.63
N GLY A 43 2.86 17.84 -5.74
CA GLY A 43 3.90 17.52 -6.73
C GLY A 43 4.18 16.02 -6.83
N ARG A 44 5.45 15.66 -7.06
CA ARG A 44 5.88 14.26 -7.18
C ARG A 44 6.19 13.71 -5.79
N VAL A 45 5.17 13.51 -4.96
CA VAL A 45 5.31 12.94 -3.60
C VAL A 45 4.31 11.81 -3.35
N GLY A 46 4.50 11.05 -2.27
CA GLY A 46 3.58 9.98 -1.87
C GLY A 46 3.77 8.63 -2.58
N SER A 47 4.87 8.44 -3.31
CA SER A 47 5.27 7.15 -3.89
C SER A 47 6.79 7.00 -3.89
N PHE A 48 7.31 5.77 -3.78
CA PHE A 48 8.74 5.46 -3.88
C PHE A 48 9.20 5.23 -5.33
N GLU A 49 8.67 6.03 -6.26
CA GLU A 49 9.05 6.01 -7.67
C GLU A 49 10.23 6.96 -7.94
N THR A 50 11.04 6.67 -8.95
CA THR A 50 12.13 7.55 -9.36
C THR A 50 11.63 8.96 -9.69
N GLY A 51 12.32 9.97 -9.16
CA GLY A 51 11.97 11.38 -9.32
C GLY A 51 10.80 11.84 -8.44
N TYR A 52 10.38 11.06 -7.45
CA TYR A 52 9.54 11.53 -6.36
C TYR A 52 10.41 11.98 -5.18
N GLU A 53 9.94 12.97 -4.42
CA GLU A 53 10.57 13.38 -3.16
C GLU A 53 10.44 12.27 -2.12
N PHE A 54 11.46 12.14 -1.28
CA PHE A 54 11.46 11.15 -0.21
C PHE A 54 10.73 11.67 1.03
N ASP A 55 9.40 11.58 0.97
CA ASP A 55 8.50 11.78 2.10
C ASP A 55 8.03 10.40 2.59
N ALA A 56 8.43 10.04 3.81
CA ALA A 56 8.26 8.69 4.31
C ALA A 56 7.96 8.65 5.82
N VAL A 57 7.31 7.57 6.24
CA VAL A 57 7.05 7.25 7.64
C VAL A 57 7.59 5.85 7.91
N VAL A 58 8.40 5.71 8.97
CA VAL A 58 8.88 4.41 9.45
C VAL A 58 8.03 3.98 10.62
N ILE A 59 7.53 2.76 10.56
CA ILE A 59 6.53 2.25 11.48
C ILE A 59 7.02 0.92 12.06
N ASP A 60 7.06 0.85 13.39
CA ASP A 60 7.23 -0.39 14.15
C ASP A 60 5.85 -1.00 14.44
N ASP A 61 5.58 -2.13 13.81
CA ASP A 61 4.37 -2.93 13.94
C ASP A 61 4.63 -4.27 14.65
N ALA A 62 5.77 -4.44 15.33
CA ALA A 62 6.14 -5.70 15.97
C ALA A 62 5.10 -6.18 17.01
N ALA A 63 4.41 -5.24 17.68
CA ALA A 63 3.33 -5.55 18.61
C ALA A 63 2.12 -6.21 17.92
N LEU A 64 1.86 -5.88 16.65
CA LEU A 64 0.78 -6.47 15.85
C LEU A 64 1.12 -7.86 15.31
N CYS A 65 2.39 -8.24 15.27
CA CYS A 65 2.86 -9.49 14.68
C CYS A 65 3.13 -10.61 15.70
N LYS A 66 2.67 -10.46 16.96
CA LYS A 66 2.91 -11.45 18.01
C LYS A 66 2.14 -12.75 17.75
N GLY A 67 2.88 -13.87 17.66
CA GLY A 67 2.32 -15.22 17.65
C GLY A 67 1.83 -15.74 16.29
N LEU A 68 1.78 -14.89 15.25
CA LEU A 68 1.33 -15.27 13.91
C LEU A 68 2.23 -14.63 12.84
N LYS A 69 2.32 -15.29 11.68
CA LYS A 69 2.99 -14.72 10.49
C LYS A 69 1.92 -14.05 9.62
N PHE A 70 2.21 -12.83 9.19
CA PHE A 70 1.35 -12.05 8.31
C PHE A 70 2.13 -11.62 7.07
N THR A 71 1.43 -11.53 5.94
CA THR A 71 1.92 -10.89 4.73
C THR A 71 2.06 -9.38 4.92
N LEU A 72 2.77 -8.70 4.02
CA LEU A 72 2.91 -7.25 4.09
C LEU A 72 1.55 -6.53 3.99
N ALA A 73 0.65 -7.01 3.12
CA ALA A 73 -0.68 -6.43 2.95
C ALA A 73 -1.51 -6.54 4.24
N GLU A 74 -1.52 -7.72 4.87
CA GLU A 74 -2.20 -7.94 6.16
C GLU A 74 -1.60 -7.07 7.27
N ARG A 75 -0.27 -6.88 7.29
CA ARG A 75 0.40 -6.00 8.26
C ARG A 75 -0.05 -4.55 8.09
N ILE A 76 -0.14 -4.05 6.85
CA ILE A 76 -0.64 -2.70 6.55
C ILE A 76 -2.13 -2.55 6.92
N GLU A 77 -2.96 -3.55 6.62
CA GLU A 77 -4.37 -3.54 7.02
C GLU A 77 -4.51 -3.44 8.53
N ARG A 78 -3.81 -4.30 9.27
CA ARG A 78 -3.79 -4.31 10.74
C ARG A 78 -3.28 -2.99 11.30
N LEU A 79 -2.27 -2.39 10.69
CA LEU A 79 -1.72 -1.09 11.07
C LEU A 79 -2.78 0.01 11.03
N ILE A 80 -3.60 0.04 9.98
CA ILE A 80 -4.67 1.05 9.81
C ILE A 80 -5.77 0.86 10.85
N TYR A 81 -6.13 -0.38 11.18
CA TYR A 81 -7.27 -0.66 12.07
C TYR A 81 -6.91 -0.75 13.58
N LEU A 82 -5.66 -0.99 13.97
CA LEU A 82 -5.28 -1.35 15.36
C LEU A 82 -4.37 -0.33 16.08
N TYR A 83 -4.60 0.97 15.84
CA TYR A 83 -3.85 2.07 16.45
C TYR A 83 -4.30 2.30 17.92
N PRO A 84 -3.67 1.65 18.91
CA PRO A 84 -2.46 2.25 19.49
C PRO A 84 -1.25 1.32 19.57
N GLU A 85 -1.34 0.09 19.06
CA GLU A 85 -0.23 -0.88 19.11
C GLU A 85 0.90 -0.54 18.11
N VAL A 86 0.72 0.48 17.30
CA VAL A 86 1.64 0.91 16.24
C VAL A 86 2.43 2.13 16.68
N LYS A 87 3.74 2.12 16.45
CA LYS A 87 4.61 3.26 16.74
C LYS A 87 5.24 3.79 15.47
N VAL A 88 5.06 5.08 15.22
CA VAL A 88 5.87 5.79 14.22
C VAL A 88 7.22 6.10 14.83
N THR A 89 8.28 5.48 14.33
CA THR A 89 9.64 5.63 14.87
C THR A 89 10.40 6.77 14.22
N ASP A 90 10.14 7.02 12.93
CA ASP A 90 10.84 8.03 12.16
C ASP A 90 9.91 8.66 11.11
N LYS A 91 10.19 9.91 10.74
CA LYS A 91 9.53 10.59 9.63
C LYS A 91 10.56 11.30 8.77
N PHE A 92 10.35 11.30 7.47
CA PHE A 92 11.20 11.97 6.50
C PHE A 92 10.38 12.94 5.66
N VAL A 93 10.93 14.12 5.41
CA VAL A 93 10.39 15.12 4.49
C VAL A 93 11.54 15.62 3.61
N PHE A 94 11.41 15.53 2.29
CA PHE A 94 12.49 15.80 1.33
C PHE A 94 13.81 15.09 1.66
N GLY A 95 13.74 13.81 2.04
CA GLY A 95 14.94 13.04 2.40
C GLY A 95 15.50 13.32 3.80
N LYS A 96 14.98 14.32 4.52
CA LYS A 96 15.50 14.72 5.83
C LYS A 96 14.65 14.12 6.93
N LYS A 97 15.29 13.47 7.91
CA LYS A 97 14.62 13.00 9.11
C LYS A 97 14.11 14.19 9.93
N VAL A 98 12.81 14.20 10.26
CA VAL A 98 12.13 15.26 11.04
C VAL A 98 11.51 14.76 12.35
N LEU A 99 11.38 13.44 12.48
CA LEU A 99 11.09 12.72 13.72
C LEU A 99 12.11 11.60 13.83
#